data_AF-A0A3D3A5L3-F1
#
_entry.id   AF-A0A3D3A5L3-F1
#
_cell.length_a   1.000
_cell.length_b   1.000
_cell.length_c   1.000
_cell.angle_alpha   90.00
_cell.angle_beta   90.00
_cell.angle_gamma   90.00
#
_symmetry.space_group_name_H-M   'P 1'
#
loop_
_entity.id
_entity.type
_entity.pdbx_description
1 polymer ?
#
loop_
_entity_poly.entity_id
_entity_poly.type
_entity_poly.pdbx_seq_one_letter_code
_entity_poly.pdbx_strand_id
1 'polypeptide(L)'
;TEGFDPARDLRRVGVVNQTTMLASDTQAIADRIKQAVDADPDGEFANTRDTLCYATNDNQSATSGALLAGAADVALVVGGYNSSNTSHLVELCEEHMPTFFVRNELEWQEDGVHHFDMHTGQMKVTPQPLPDAGTADEVPTVLITSGASCPDASVERVLRKVLTHYGGRDVESVLTEFERTQA
;
A
#
# COMPACT_ATOMS: atom_id res chain seq x y z
N THR A 1 -23.82 -9.93 -28.11
CA THR A 1 -23.03 -9.80 -29.34
C THR A 1 -23.49 -10.85 -30.31
N GLU A 2 -23.64 -10.50 -31.59
CA GLU A 2 -24.00 -11.48 -32.62
C GLU A 2 -22.91 -12.56 -32.71
N GLY A 3 -23.31 -13.85 -32.67
CA GLY A 3 -22.39 -14.98 -32.82
C GLY A 3 -21.69 -15.49 -31.55
N PHE A 4 -21.84 -14.82 -30.39
CA PHE A 4 -21.33 -15.30 -29.10
C PHE A 4 -22.30 -16.30 -28.47
N ASP A 5 -21.82 -17.52 -28.23
CA ASP A 5 -22.53 -18.58 -27.54
C ASP A 5 -21.76 -18.97 -26.27
N PRO A 6 -22.23 -18.59 -25.07
CA PRO A 6 -21.56 -18.92 -23.81
C PRO A 6 -21.28 -20.41 -23.61
N ALA A 7 -22.15 -21.31 -24.10
CA ALA A 7 -21.99 -22.76 -23.91
C ALA A 7 -20.86 -23.36 -24.77
N ARG A 8 -20.49 -22.67 -25.85
CA ARG A 8 -19.40 -23.06 -26.75
C ARG A 8 -18.13 -22.25 -26.50
N ASP A 9 -18.28 -20.94 -26.38
CA ASP A 9 -17.17 -19.99 -26.43
C ASP A 9 -16.49 -19.80 -25.06
N LEU A 10 -17.16 -20.13 -23.94
CA LEU A 10 -16.56 -20.13 -22.60
C LEU A 10 -15.94 -21.48 -22.21
N ARG A 11 -15.84 -22.43 -23.14
CA ARG A 11 -15.08 -23.69 -22.90
C ARG A 11 -13.59 -23.43 -22.75
N ARG A 12 -13.07 -22.34 -23.32
CA ARG A 12 -11.65 -21.97 -23.25
C ARG A 12 -11.53 -20.54 -22.74
N VAL A 13 -11.09 -20.39 -21.50
CA VAL A 13 -11.02 -19.08 -20.85
C VAL A 13 -9.59 -18.79 -20.43
N GLY A 14 -9.09 -17.62 -20.85
CA GLY A 14 -7.86 -17.03 -20.35
C GLY A 14 -8.16 -15.81 -19.50
N VAL A 15 -7.47 -15.67 -18.37
CA VAL A 15 -7.63 -14.52 -17.46
C VAL A 15 -6.35 -13.69 -17.45
N VAL A 16 -6.47 -12.42 -17.83
CA VAL A 16 -5.41 -11.41 -17.77
C VAL A 16 -5.83 -10.31 -16.81
N ASN A 17 -4.86 -9.73 -16.10
CA ASN A 17 -5.12 -8.70 -15.10
C ASN A 17 -4.43 -7.39 -15.45
N GLN A 18 -4.98 -6.30 -14.94
CA GLN A 18 -4.28 -5.02 -14.94
C GLN A 18 -3.07 -5.12 -13.99
N THR A 19 -1.94 -4.56 -14.41
CA THR A 19 -0.63 -4.72 -13.75
C THR A 19 -0.56 -4.25 -12.30
N THR A 20 -1.48 -3.37 -11.89
CA THR A 20 -1.50 -2.73 -10.57
C THR A 20 -2.56 -3.29 -9.63
N MET A 21 -3.33 -4.31 -10.03
CA MET A 21 -4.41 -4.86 -9.20
C MET A 21 -3.89 -5.42 -7.86
N LEU A 22 -4.78 -5.52 -6.86
CA LEU A 22 -4.52 -6.33 -5.67
C LEU A 22 -4.26 -7.79 -6.06
N ALA A 23 -3.19 -8.37 -5.51
CA ALA A 23 -2.80 -9.74 -5.78
C ALA A 23 -3.83 -10.75 -5.24
N SER A 24 -4.38 -10.48 -4.05
CA SER A 24 -5.44 -11.27 -3.42
C SER A 24 -6.72 -11.31 -4.27
N ASP A 25 -7.19 -10.15 -4.74
CA ASP A 25 -8.40 -10.05 -5.57
C ASP A 25 -8.22 -10.72 -6.93
N THR A 26 -7.06 -10.46 -7.55
CA THR A 26 -6.66 -11.10 -8.79
C THR A 26 -6.69 -12.63 -8.67
N GLN A 27 -6.13 -13.15 -7.57
CA GLN A 27 -6.12 -14.56 -7.26
C GLN A 27 -7.55 -15.10 -7.08
N ALA A 28 -8.37 -14.42 -6.27
CA ALA A 28 -9.74 -14.83 -5.97
C ALA A 28 -10.64 -14.86 -7.21
N ILE A 29 -10.55 -13.86 -8.10
CA ILE A 29 -11.30 -13.80 -9.36
C ILE A 29 -10.88 -14.94 -10.28
N ALA A 30 -9.57 -15.15 -10.47
CA ALA A 30 -9.07 -16.22 -11.31
C ALA A 30 -9.48 -17.61 -10.78
N ASP A 31 -9.44 -17.83 -9.46
CA ASP A 31 -9.90 -19.08 -8.85
C ASP A 31 -11.41 -19.29 -9.02
N ARG A 32 -12.22 -18.22 -8.91
CA ARG A 32 -13.66 -18.28 -9.14
C ARG A 32 -14.00 -18.65 -10.59
N ILE A 33 -13.29 -18.07 -11.56
CA ILE A 33 -13.46 -18.39 -12.98
C ILE A 33 -13.02 -19.82 -13.26
N LYS A 34 -11.87 -20.23 -12.72
CA LYS A 34 -11.38 -21.61 -12.86
C LYS A 34 -12.39 -22.62 -12.33
N GLN A 35 -12.96 -22.40 -11.15
CA GLN A 35 -13.99 -23.28 -10.58
C GLN A 35 -15.22 -23.41 -11.50
N ALA A 36 -15.61 -22.34 -12.19
CA ALA A 36 -16.73 -22.38 -13.12
C ALA A 36 -16.39 -23.15 -14.41
N VAL A 37 -15.15 -23.02 -14.92
CA VAL A 37 -14.68 -23.75 -16.10
C VAL A 37 -14.48 -25.23 -15.80
N ASP A 38 -13.88 -25.57 -14.65
CA ASP A 38 -13.64 -26.96 -14.21
C ASP A 38 -14.94 -27.74 -13.96
N ALA A 39 -16.09 -27.06 -13.85
CA ALA A 39 -17.41 -27.69 -13.77
C ALA A 39 -17.89 -28.25 -15.12
N ASP A 40 -17.31 -27.80 -16.24
CA ASP A 40 -17.51 -28.36 -17.58
C ASP A 40 -16.39 -29.41 -17.86
N PRO A 41 -16.72 -30.69 -18.13
CA PRO A 41 -15.74 -31.71 -18.45
C PRO A 41 -14.84 -31.39 -19.67
N ASP A 42 -15.33 -30.57 -20.60
CA ASP A 42 -14.60 -30.13 -21.79
C ASP A 42 -13.90 -28.76 -21.58
N GLY A 43 -13.94 -28.22 -20.36
CA GLY A 43 -13.41 -26.90 -20.02
C GLY A 43 -11.88 -26.85 -19.96
N GLU A 44 -11.29 -25.81 -20.53
CA GLU A 44 -9.86 -25.51 -20.47
C GLU A 44 -9.64 -24.11 -19.90
N PHE A 45 -8.86 -24.02 -18.82
CA PHE A 45 -8.51 -22.76 -18.18
C PHE A 45 -7.02 -22.45 -18.38
N ALA A 46 -6.75 -21.33 -19.06
CA ALA A 46 -5.40 -20.80 -19.21
C ALA A 46 -5.13 -19.75 -18.14
N ASN A 47 -4.27 -20.09 -17.19
CA ASN A 47 -3.90 -19.18 -16.13
C ASN A 47 -2.68 -18.34 -16.51
N THR A 48 -2.90 -17.15 -17.07
CA THR A 48 -1.84 -16.15 -17.30
C THR A 48 -1.66 -15.26 -16.07
N ARG A 49 -1.49 -15.93 -14.91
CA ARG A 49 -1.61 -15.36 -13.56
C ARG A 49 -0.66 -14.20 -13.28
N ASP A 50 0.50 -14.20 -13.91
CA ASP A 50 1.58 -13.28 -13.60
C ASP A 50 1.61 -12.08 -14.56
N THR A 51 0.46 -11.43 -14.68
CA THR A 51 0.33 -10.14 -15.40
C THR A 51 0.47 -8.94 -14.46
N LEU A 52 0.56 -9.18 -13.15
CA LEU A 52 0.96 -8.15 -12.19
C LEU A 52 2.41 -7.74 -12.47
N CYS A 53 2.69 -6.44 -12.36
CA CYS A 53 4.06 -5.98 -12.41
C CYS A 53 4.80 -6.42 -11.14
N TYR A 54 6.08 -6.76 -11.27
CA TYR A 54 6.94 -7.08 -10.11
C TYR A 54 6.86 -6.01 -9.02
N ALA A 55 6.87 -4.72 -9.40
CA ALA A 55 6.82 -3.61 -8.45
C ALA A 55 5.52 -3.55 -7.64
N THR A 56 4.41 -4.02 -8.22
CA THR A 56 3.14 -4.14 -7.51
C THR A 56 3.18 -5.30 -6.54
N ASN A 57 3.70 -6.45 -6.98
CA ASN A 57 3.83 -7.63 -6.14
C ASN A 57 4.79 -7.41 -4.95
N ASP A 58 5.95 -6.80 -5.19
CA ASP A 58 6.96 -6.51 -4.17
C ASP A 58 6.42 -5.55 -3.11
N ASN A 59 5.77 -4.45 -3.52
CA ASN A 59 5.21 -3.48 -2.58
C ASN A 59 4.07 -4.08 -1.74
N GLN A 60 3.16 -4.84 -2.36
CA GLN A 60 2.07 -5.49 -1.63
C GLN A 60 2.59 -6.59 -0.70
N SER A 61 3.58 -7.38 -1.13
CA SER A 61 4.19 -8.42 -0.32
C SER A 61 4.96 -7.86 0.88
N ALA A 62 5.75 -6.80 0.68
CA ALA A 62 6.46 -6.12 1.76
C ALA A 62 5.49 -5.49 2.77
N THR A 63 4.45 -4.82 2.27
CA THR A 63 3.41 -4.21 3.12
C THR A 63 2.65 -5.27 3.89
N SER A 64 2.20 -6.34 3.23
CA SER A 64 1.52 -7.47 3.88
C SER A 64 2.40 -8.14 4.93
N GLY A 65 3.69 -8.32 4.65
CA GLY A 65 4.65 -8.85 5.61
C GLY A 65 4.77 -7.96 6.87
N ALA A 66 4.81 -6.64 6.69
CA ALA A 66 4.82 -5.69 7.80
C ALA A 66 3.51 -5.72 8.60
N LEU A 67 2.36 -5.85 7.93
CA LEU A 67 1.05 -5.96 8.58
C LEU A 67 0.92 -7.27 9.39
N LEU A 68 1.38 -8.39 8.84
CA LEU A 68 1.37 -9.70 9.52
C LEU A 68 2.31 -9.76 10.73
N ALA A 69 3.37 -8.94 10.75
CA ALA A 69 4.22 -8.81 11.93
C ALA A 69 3.48 -8.13 13.10
N GLY A 70 2.35 -7.46 12.85
CA GLY A 70 1.42 -6.98 13.88
C GLY A 70 1.97 -5.88 14.78
N ALA A 71 3.01 -5.17 14.32
CA ALA A 71 3.77 -4.25 15.18
C ALA A 71 3.43 -2.77 14.96
N ALA A 72 2.74 -2.38 13.89
CA ALA A 72 2.50 -0.97 13.57
C ALA A 72 1.16 -0.47 14.14
N ASP A 73 1.17 0.76 14.67
CA ASP A 73 0.00 1.42 15.26
C ASP A 73 -0.76 2.28 14.24
N VAL A 74 -0.05 2.76 13.22
CA VAL A 74 -0.55 3.65 12.18
C VAL A 74 0.24 3.46 10.89
N ALA A 75 -0.43 3.63 9.75
CA ALA A 75 0.20 3.62 8.43
C ALA A 75 0.18 5.00 7.77
N LEU A 76 1.30 5.39 7.16
CA LEU A 76 1.43 6.50 6.23
C LEU A 76 1.73 5.93 4.85
N VAL A 77 0.78 6.08 3.92
CA VAL A 77 0.98 5.64 2.53
C VAL A 77 1.24 6.88 1.68
N VAL A 78 2.41 6.93 1.05
CA VAL A 78 2.88 8.10 0.32
C VAL A 78 2.75 7.90 -1.18
N GLY A 79 2.06 8.80 -1.87
CA GLY A 79 2.03 8.82 -3.33
C GLY A 79 0.90 9.66 -3.94
N GLY A 80 0.78 9.61 -5.26
CA GLY A 80 -0.25 10.36 -5.97
C GLY A 80 -1.65 9.77 -5.76
N TYR A 81 -2.65 10.61 -5.48
CA TYR A 81 -4.04 10.20 -5.21
C TYR A 81 -4.75 9.47 -6.37
N ASN A 82 -4.22 9.57 -7.59
CA ASN A 82 -4.74 8.87 -8.77
C ASN A 82 -3.96 7.59 -9.11
N SER A 83 -3.01 7.18 -8.26
CA SER A 83 -2.18 5.98 -8.48
C SER A 83 -2.87 4.76 -7.88
N SER A 84 -3.40 3.88 -8.74
CA SER A 84 -4.03 2.61 -8.32
C SER A 84 -3.12 1.79 -7.42
N ASN A 85 -1.83 1.65 -7.76
CA ASN A 85 -0.88 0.94 -6.91
C ASN A 85 -0.76 1.55 -5.51
N THR A 86 -0.88 2.88 -5.38
CA THR A 86 -0.82 3.54 -4.07
C THR A 86 -2.13 3.33 -3.31
N SER A 87 -3.26 3.49 -3.99
CA SER A 87 -4.60 3.22 -3.43
C SER A 87 -4.74 1.79 -2.90
N HIS A 88 -4.21 0.79 -3.61
CA HIS A 88 -4.22 -0.59 -3.14
C HIS A 88 -3.37 -0.82 -1.88
N LEU A 89 -2.28 -0.07 -1.69
CA LEU A 89 -1.52 -0.12 -0.44
C LEU A 89 -2.30 0.53 0.72
N VAL A 90 -3.07 1.59 0.43
CA VAL A 90 -4.00 2.19 1.41
C VAL A 90 -5.05 1.16 1.83
N GLU A 91 -5.71 0.51 0.86
CA GLU A 91 -6.72 -0.53 1.12
C GLU A 91 -6.16 -1.64 2.03
N LEU A 92 -4.96 -2.15 1.72
CA LEU A 92 -4.31 -3.19 2.54
C LEU A 92 -4.06 -2.74 3.99
N CYS A 93 -3.63 -1.49 4.18
CA CYS A 93 -3.34 -0.97 5.52
C CYS A 93 -4.61 -0.67 6.31
N GLU A 94 -5.65 -0.12 5.66
CA GLU A 94 -6.94 0.22 6.28
C GLU A 94 -7.67 -1.01 6.84
N GLU A 95 -7.43 -2.20 6.30
CA GLU A 95 -7.94 -3.46 6.87
C GLU A 95 -7.41 -3.75 8.29
N HIS A 96 -6.28 -3.16 8.67
CA HIS A 96 -5.54 -3.51 9.89
C HIS A 96 -5.40 -2.35 10.87
N MET A 97 -5.27 -1.11 10.39
CA MET A 97 -4.95 0.06 11.23
C MET A 97 -5.37 1.39 10.63
N PRO A 98 -5.44 2.47 11.44
CA PRO A 98 -5.58 3.82 10.92
C PRO A 98 -4.51 4.11 9.87
N THR A 99 -4.96 4.58 8.70
CA THR A 99 -4.10 4.81 7.55
C THR A 99 -4.30 6.23 7.02
N PHE A 100 -3.21 6.93 6.76
CA PHE A 100 -3.23 8.28 6.20
C PHE A 100 -2.57 8.29 4.83
N PHE A 101 -3.35 8.57 3.79
CA PHE A 101 -2.87 8.68 2.42
C PHE A 101 -2.44 10.12 2.14
N VAL A 102 -1.12 10.34 2.07
CA VAL A 102 -0.53 11.67 1.85
C VAL A 102 0.25 11.70 0.54
N ARG A 103 0.27 12.85 -0.12
CA ARG A 103 1.07 13.01 -1.34
C ARG A 103 2.56 13.14 -1.05
N ASN A 104 2.89 13.94 -0.05
CA ASN A 104 4.25 14.30 0.36
C ASN A 104 4.21 15.07 1.70
N GLU A 105 5.33 15.65 2.11
CA GLU A 105 5.48 16.36 3.38
C GLU A 105 4.70 17.68 3.48
N LEU A 106 4.25 18.24 2.36
CA LEU A 106 3.50 19.51 2.32
C LEU A 106 2.08 19.37 2.86
N GLU A 107 1.63 18.12 3.02
CA GLU A 107 0.34 17.81 3.65
C GLU A 107 0.35 18.05 5.17
N TRP A 108 1.51 18.21 5.80
CA TRP A 108 1.62 18.67 7.19
C TRP A 108 1.48 20.20 7.24
N GLN A 109 0.33 20.67 7.74
CA GLN A 109 -0.02 22.08 7.90
C GLN A 109 -0.22 22.45 9.38
N GLU A 110 -0.56 23.72 9.65
CA GLU A 110 -0.75 24.23 11.01
C GLU A 110 -1.93 23.58 11.74
N ASP A 111 -2.97 23.17 11.01
CA ASP A 111 -4.20 22.57 11.53
C ASP A 111 -4.17 21.03 11.57
N GLY A 112 -3.06 20.42 11.12
CA GLY A 112 -2.87 18.97 11.15
C GLY A 112 -2.30 18.43 9.85
N VAL A 113 -2.53 17.12 9.64
CA VAL A 113 -2.17 16.44 8.40
C VAL A 113 -3.38 16.35 7.50
N HIS A 114 -3.21 16.86 6.29
CA HIS A 114 -4.18 16.79 5.20
C HIS A 114 -3.97 15.47 4.47
N HIS A 115 -4.96 14.59 4.50
CA HIS A 115 -4.85 13.28 3.87
C HIS A 115 -6.06 13.02 2.98
N PHE A 116 -5.84 12.25 1.93
CA PHE A 116 -6.88 11.95 0.95
C PHE A 116 -7.65 10.71 1.36
N ASP A 117 -8.95 10.88 1.63
CA ASP A 117 -9.85 9.76 1.82
C ASP A 117 -10.34 9.29 0.44
N MET A 118 -9.84 8.12 0.01
CA MET A 118 -10.15 7.59 -1.31
C MET A 118 -11.58 7.04 -1.45
N HIS A 119 -12.26 6.74 -0.34
CA HIS A 119 -13.65 6.27 -0.33
C HIS A 119 -14.64 7.40 -0.60
N THR A 120 -14.35 8.59 -0.09
CA THR A 120 -15.15 9.81 -0.26
C THR A 120 -14.64 10.70 -1.38
N GLY A 121 -13.39 10.53 -1.80
CA GLY A 121 -12.72 11.37 -2.80
C GLY A 121 -12.39 12.77 -2.29
N GLN A 122 -12.27 12.95 -0.97
CA GLN A 122 -12.10 14.26 -0.32
C GLN A 122 -10.82 14.33 0.49
N MET A 123 -10.22 15.53 0.56
CA MET A 123 -9.19 15.81 1.54
C MET A 123 -9.82 15.94 2.92
N LYS A 124 -9.27 15.22 3.89
CA LYS A 124 -9.60 15.30 5.31
C LYS A 124 -8.41 15.87 6.07
N VAL A 125 -8.69 16.45 7.23
CA VAL A 125 -7.65 16.98 8.13
C VAL A 125 -7.73 16.23 9.45
N THR A 126 -6.60 15.70 9.89
CA THR A 126 -6.45 15.09 11.21
C THR A 126 -5.39 15.87 11.99
N PRO A 127 -5.76 16.57 13.08
CA PRO A 127 -4.82 17.39 13.86
C PRO A 127 -3.60 16.63 14.40
N GLN A 128 -3.80 15.39 14.84
CA GLN A 128 -2.76 14.52 15.40
C GLN A 128 -2.92 13.09 14.85
N PRO A 129 -2.34 12.78 13.68
CA PRO A 129 -2.48 11.45 13.07
C PRO A 129 -1.49 10.44 13.63
N LEU A 130 -0.39 10.92 14.24
CA LEU A 130 0.61 10.07 14.86
C LEU A 130 0.22 9.83 16.33
N PRO A 131 0.31 8.59 16.82
CA PRO A 131 0.06 8.28 18.23
C PRO A 131 1.02 9.03 19.14
N ASP A 132 0.56 9.40 20.33
CA ASP A 132 1.45 9.95 21.35
C ASP A 132 2.50 8.90 21.74
N ALA A 133 3.75 9.34 21.96
CA ALA A 133 4.73 8.50 22.63
C ALA A 133 4.20 8.25 24.06
N GLY A 134 3.81 7.01 24.35
CA GLY A 134 3.28 6.62 25.66
C GLY A 134 4.30 6.78 26.79
N THR A 135 3.97 6.24 27.97
CA THR A 135 4.99 6.03 29.01
C THR A 135 6.15 5.19 28.47
N ALA A 136 7.35 5.34 29.03
CA ALA A 136 8.65 4.88 28.52
C ALA A 136 8.79 3.45 27.93
N ASP A 137 7.78 2.58 28.06
CA ASP A 137 7.74 1.21 27.53
C ASP A 137 6.91 1.04 26.23
N GLU A 138 6.12 2.03 25.78
CA GLU A 138 5.35 1.95 24.53
C GLU A 138 5.91 2.92 23.49
N VAL A 139 6.89 2.44 22.70
CA VAL A 139 7.44 3.18 21.55
C VAL A 139 6.49 3.01 20.37
N PRO A 140 5.89 4.09 19.83
CA PRO A 140 4.98 3.95 18.71
C PRO A 140 5.70 3.48 17.45
N THR A 141 5.06 2.57 16.73
CA THR A 141 5.58 2.02 15.48
C THR A 141 4.75 2.53 14.32
N VAL A 142 5.39 3.29 13.43
CA VAL A 142 4.75 3.89 12.26
C VAL A 142 5.16 3.11 11.01
N LEU A 143 4.19 2.54 10.30
CA LEU A 143 4.42 1.95 8.99
C LEU A 143 4.46 3.09 7.96
N ILE A 144 5.54 3.18 7.18
CA ILE A 144 5.63 4.09 6.04
C ILE A 144 5.87 3.25 4.79
N THR A 145 4.99 3.39 3.81
CA THR A 145 5.12 2.71 2.51
C THR A 145 4.75 3.69 1.39
N SER A 146 5.01 3.31 0.15
CA SER A 146 4.74 4.17 -1.00
C SER A 146 4.45 3.38 -2.25
N GLY A 147 3.63 3.95 -3.14
CA GLY A 147 3.41 3.35 -4.45
C GLY A 147 4.65 3.42 -5.35
N ALA A 148 4.72 2.55 -6.36
CA ALA A 148 5.86 2.46 -7.28
C ALA A 148 6.21 3.75 -8.05
N SER A 149 5.28 4.71 -8.14
CA SER A 149 5.46 6.00 -8.80
C SER A 149 5.87 7.14 -7.85
N CYS A 150 6.07 6.86 -6.56
CA CYS A 150 6.42 7.86 -5.56
C CYS A 150 7.95 8.06 -5.53
N PRO A 151 8.48 9.29 -5.69
CA PRO A 151 9.91 9.51 -5.55
C PRO A 151 10.38 9.26 -4.12
N ASP A 152 11.51 8.56 -3.95
CA ASP A 152 12.12 8.26 -2.64
C ASP A 152 12.28 9.51 -1.76
N ALA A 153 12.64 10.65 -2.37
CA ALA A 153 12.78 11.92 -1.66
C ALA A 153 11.47 12.38 -0.98
N SER A 154 10.30 12.03 -1.53
CA SER A 154 9.01 12.35 -0.92
C SER A 154 8.76 11.47 0.31
N VAL A 155 9.09 10.18 0.22
CA VAL A 155 9.02 9.24 1.34
C VAL A 155 9.97 9.68 2.45
N GLU A 156 11.20 10.04 2.10
CA GLU A 156 12.20 10.55 3.06
C GLU A 156 11.71 11.82 3.77
N ARG A 157 11.14 12.78 3.04
CA ARG A 157 10.61 14.00 3.64
C ARG A 157 9.41 13.74 4.55
N VAL A 158 8.55 12.77 4.23
CA VAL A 158 7.48 12.32 5.12
C VAL A 158 8.05 11.64 6.37
N LEU A 159 9.04 10.75 6.22
CA LEU A 159 9.76 10.16 7.36
C LEU A 159 10.35 11.23 8.27
N ARG A 160 10.94 12.29 7.71
CA ARG A 160 11.46 13.42 8.50
C ARG A 160 10.37 14.17 9.27
N LYS A 161 9.15 14.30 8.74
CA LYS A 161 8.00 14.86 9.49
C LYS A 161 7.64 14.00 10.69
N VAL A 162 7.62 12.67 10.52
CA VAL A 162 7.40 11.71 11.62
C VAL A 162 8.50 11.81 12.66
N LEU A 163 9.76 11.81 12.25
CA LEU A 163 10.89 11.94 13.17
C LEU A 163 10.83 13.27 13.93
N THR A 164 10.54 14.37 13.26
CA THR A 164 10.42 15.70 13.89
C THR A 164 9.32 15.73 14.94
N HIS A 165 8.18 15.06 14.67
CA HIS A 165 7.08 14.95 15.64
C HIS A 165 7.54 14.31 16.96
N TYR A 166 8.38 13.28 16.91
CA TYR A 166 8.92 12.61 18.09
C TYR A 166 10.25 13.19 18.61
N GLY A 167 10.64 14.41 18.18
CA GLY A 167 11.89 15.04 18.63
C GLY A 167 13.16 14.37 18.09
N GLY A 168 13.06 13.68 16.95
CA GLY A 168 14.17 13.05 16.25
C GLY A 168 15.27 14.04 15.85
N ARG A 169 16.50 13.54 15.81
CA ARG A 169 17.70 14.33 15.49
C ARG A 169 17.90 14.43 13.98
N ASP A 170 18.61 15.47 13.54
CA ASP A 170 19.00 15.60 12.14
C ASP A 170 20.04 14.53 11.75
N VAL A 171 20.04 14.19 10.46
CA VAL A 171 20.86 13.09 9.94
C VAL A 171 22.36 13.39 10.09
N GLU A 172 22.79 14.64 9.89
CA GLU A 172 24.21 15.01 10.01
C GLU A 172 24.72 14.88 11.44
N SER A 173 23.91 15.28 12.43
CA SER A 173 24.22 15.10 13.85
C SER A 173 24.38 13.63 14.21
N VAL A 174 23.47 12.76 13.73
CA VAL A 174 23.54 11.32 13.98
C VAL A 174 24.76 10.69 13.32
N LEU A 175 25.05 11.05 12.06
CA LEU A 175 26.23 10.56 11.35
C LEU A 175 27.53 10.99 12.02
N THR A 176 27.63 12.27 12.43
CA THR A 176 28.81 12.80 13.12
C THR A 176 29.05 12.08 14.44
N GLU A 177 27.99 11.81 15.22
CA GLU A 177 28.09 11.02 16.44
C GLU A 177 28.52 9.59 16.16
N PHE A 178 27.89 8.93 15.18
CA PHE A 178 28.21 7.56 14.80
C PHE A 178 29.69 7.41 14.42
N GLU A 179 30.21 8.27 13.55
CA GLU A 179 31.61 8.32 13.16
C GLU A 179 32.54 8.51 14.37
N ARG A 180 32.16 9.38 15.31
CA ARG A 180 32.93 9.61 16.55
C ARG A 180 32.93 8.40 17.50
N THR A 181 31.86 7.61 17.53
CA THR A 181 31.79 6.38 18.36
C THR A 181 32.46 5.16 17.72
N GLN A 182 32.71 5.18 16.40
CA GLN A 182 33.40 4.10 15.68
C GLN A 182 34.92 4.34 15.53
N ALA A 183 35.41 5.53 15.90
CA ALA A 183 36.83 5.91 15.93
C ALA A 183 37.46 5.69 17.31
#